data_AF-A0A183A1L1-F1
#
_entry.id   AF-A0A183A1L1-F1
#
_cell.length_a   1.000
_cell.length_b   1.000
_cell.length_c   1.000
_cell.angle_alpha   90.00
_cell.angle_beta   90.00
_cell.angle_gamma   90.00
#
_symmetry.space_group_name_H-M   'P 1'
#
loop_
_entity.id
_entity.type
_entity.pdbx_description
1 polymer ?
#
loop_
_entity_poly.entity_id
_entity_poly.type
_entity_poly.pdbx_seq_one_letter_code
_entity_poly.pdbx_strand_id
1 'polypeptide(L)'
;MTLSSVGHCTLHIEAMLANYAVRTVMVQHACVLFILVSIVMNTDALRETFCSDLVPSVFTLESVETWIPFFGTEFNTMENIMAYAQSSNLLEMVGHPCMNECSATERCRQELRRLWIDTLFMSSKDSSDFASDVQRVRSSYVHYQSVKKTPANFKLREMFHLSCITMCHIMHHVLNKEKVYNCMCPNPCNTQQACSPQNCTQLGIFEHQFSCSCGDDMVWDDEVYNCIPKSLHLLRKSPPEVSLLYFCL
;
A
#
# COMPACT_ATOMS: atom_id res chain seq x y z
N MET A 1 -35.89 54.82 52.51
CA MET A 1 -34.43 54.61 52.62
C MET A 1 -34.17 53.14 52.32
N THR A 2 -34.09 52.84 51.01
CA THR A 2 -32.90 52.36 50.28
C THR A 2 -32.71 50.84 50.37
N LEU A 3 -33.50 50.12 49.56
CA LEU A 3 -33.10 48.84 48.97
C LEU A 3 -32.02 49.13 47.91
N SER A 4 -30.74 48.93 48.21
CA SER A 4 -29.70 49.05 47.16
C SER A 4 -28.47 48.15 47.32
N SER A 5 -28.44 47.17 48.23
CA SER A 5 -27.22 46.36 48.44
C SER A 5 -27.28 44.93 47.89
N VAL A 6 -28.45 44.43 47.46
CA VAL A 6 -28.57 43.04 46.97
C VAL A 6 -28.24 42.91 45.47
N GLY A 7 -28.34 43.99 44.69
CA GLY A 7 -28.08 43.97 43.24
C GLY A 7 -26.59 43.91 42.83
N HIS A 8 -25.66 44.27 43.73
CA HIS A 8 -24.24 44.36 43.37
C HIS A 8 -23.48 43.03 43.48
N CYS A 9 -23.90 42.10 44.36
CA CYS A 9 -23.25 40.79 44.47
C CYS A 9 -23.68 39.82 43.35
N THR A 10 -24.93 39.88 42.89
CA THR A 10 -25.45 38.98 41.85
C THR A 10 -24.77 39.24 40.50
N LEU A 11 -24.56 40.52 40.15
CA LEU A 11 -23.87 40.91 38.91
C LEU A 11 -22.41 40.43 38.86
N HIS A 12 -21.73 40.39 40.01
CA HIS A 12 -20.33 39.97 40.07
C HIS A 12 -20.16 38.45 39.90
N ILE A 13 -21.13 37.67 40.38
CA ILE A 13 -21.16 36.20 40.23
C ILE A 13 -21.55 35.81 38.79
N GLU A 14 -22.52 36.49 38.18
CA GLU A 14 -22.90 36.27 36.78
C GLU A 14 -21.75 36.62 35.82
N ALA A 15 -21.00 37.70 36.07
CA ALA A 15 -19.82 38.06 35.27
C ALA A 15 -18.65 37.06 35.44
N MET A 16 -18.48 36.47 36.62
CA MET A 16 -17.48 35.41 36.83
C MET A 16 -17.89 34.09 36.17
N LEU A 17 -19.15 33.69 36.26
CA LEU A 17 -19.67 32.49 35.60
C LEU A 17 -19.66 32.62 34.08
N ALA A 18 -19.98 33.79 33.53
CA ALA A 18 -19.87 34.07 32.11
C ALA A 18 -18.42 34.00 31.62
N ASN A 19 -17.46 34.56 32.37
CA ASN A 19 -16.04 34.44 32.03
C ASN A 19 -15.51 32.99 32.13
N TYR A 20 -16.01 32.21 33.09
CA TYR A 20 -15.65 30.79 33.23
C TYR A 20 -16.23 29.96 32.08
N ALA A 21 -17.49 30.20 31.70
CA ALA A 21 -18.16 29.55 30.57
C ALA A 21 -17.52 29.91 29.22
N VAL A 22 -17.14 31.17 29.02
CA VAL A 22 -16.43 31.60 27.79
C VAL A 22 -15.04 30.95 27.71
N ARG A 23 -14.32 30.83 28.84
CA ARG A 23 -13.02 30.12 28.87
C ARG A 23 -13.16 28.63 28.62
N THR A 24 -14.14 27.94 29.21
CA THR A 24 -14.36 26.51 28.93
C THR A 24 -14.78 26.28 27.49
N VAL A 25 -15.67 27.11 26.93
CA VAL A 25 -16.06 27.03 25.52
C VAL A 25 -14.86 27.28 24.59
N MET A 26 -14.00 28.27 24.87
CA MET A 26 -12.79 28.51 24.07
C MET A 26 -11.79 27.36 24.14
N VAL A 27 -11.59 26.74 25.31
CA VAL A 27 -10.71 25.56 25.47
C VAL A 27 -11.28 24.36 24.74
N GLN A 28 -12.60 24.16 24.79
CA GLN A 28 -13.28 23.06 24.09
C GLN A 28 -13.20 23.23 22.56
N HIS A 29 -13.37 24.44 22.05
CA HIS A 29 -13.20 24.74 20.62
C HIS A 29 -11.73 24.58 20.20
N ALA A 30 -10.77 25.01 21.02
CA ALA A 30 -9.35 24.82 20.75
C ALA A 30 -8.96 23.33 20.75
N CYS A 31 -9.48 22.52 21.67
CA CYS A 31 -9.27 21.07 21.69
C CYS A 31 -9.90 20.39 20.48
N VAL A 32 -11.12 20.74 20.09
CA VAL A 32 -11.78 20.19 18.89
C VAL A 32 -11.01 20.59 17.64
N LEU A 33 -10.55 21.84 17.54
CA LEU A 33 -9.71 22.29 16.43
C LEU A 33 -8.36 21.56 16.41
N PHE A 34 -7.74 21.32 17.56
CA PHE A 34 -6.47 20.60 17.66
C PHE A 34 -6.64 19.12 17.30
N ILE A 35 -7.74 18.49 17.73
CA ILE A 35 -8.11 17.12 17.35
C ILE A 35 -8.40 17.06 15.85
N LEU A 36 -9.16 18.00 15.28
CA LEU A 36 -9.43 18.06 13.84
C LEU A 36 -8.16 18.32 13.03
N VAL A 37 -7.29 19.23 13.45
CA VAL A 37 -5.98 19.46 12.82
C VAL A 37 -5.09 18.23 12.96
N SER A 38 -5.12 17.52 14.09
CA SER A 38 -4.35 16.29 14.29
C SER A 38 -4.90 15.12 13.49
N ILE A 39 -6.21 15.06 13.25
CA ILE A 39 -6.86 14.08 12.37
C ILE A 39 -6.55 14.42 10.91
N VAL A 40 -6.68 15.69 10.49
CA VAL A 40 -6.37 16.14 9.12
C VAL A 40 -4.87 16.02 8.81
N MET A 41 -3.98 16.32 9.76
CA MET A 41 -2.55 16.13 9.59
C MET A 41 -2.10 14.66 9.69
N ASN A 42 -2.88 13.78 10.35
CA ASN A 42 -2.67 12.33 10.24
C ASN A 42 -3.18 11.75 8.92
N THR A 43 -4.12 12.41 8.24
CA THR A 43 -4.58 11.98 6.91
C THR A 43 -3.70 12.50 5.76
N ASP A 44 -2.94 13.59 5.97
CA ASP A 44 -2.05 14.18 4.95
C ASP A 44 -0.57 13.74 5.05
N ALA A 45 -0.22 12.92 6.04
CA ALA A 45 0.99 12.09 5.98
C ALA A 45 0.65 10.73 5.32
N LEU A 46 -0.10 10.76 4.22
CA LEU A 46 -0.24 9.65 3.29
C LEU A 46 1.18 9.25 2.88
N ARG A 47 1.67 8.17 3.50
CA ARG A 47 2.99 7.57 3.35
C ARG A 47 3.56 7.85 1.95
N GLU A 48 4.53 8.77 1.90
CA GLU A 48 5.33 9.12 0.74
C GLU A 48 6.25 7.94 0.33
N THR A 49 5.65 6.85 -0.10
CA THR A 49 6.34 5.59 -0.41
C THR A 49 6.54 5.46 -1.91
N PHE A 50 7.37 4.51 -2.33
CA PHE A 50 7.66 4.34 -3.75
C PHE A 50 6.40 3.97 -4.56
N CYS A 51 5.55 3.07 -4.02
CA CYS A 51 4.30 2.62 -4.62
C CYS A 51 3.06 3.45 -4.23
N SER A 52 3.19 4.65 -3.65
CA SER A 52 2.02 5.46 -3.28
C SER A 52 1.40 6.21 -4.47
N ASP A 53 2.14 6.37 -5.56
CA ASP A 53 1.72 7.14 -6.74
C ASP A 53 1.09 6.23 -7.79
N LEU A 54 -0.09 6.61 -8.30
CA LEU A 54 -0.80 5.99 -9.44
C LEU A 54 -1.01 4.47 -9.39
N VAL A 55 -0.57 3.81 -8.32
CA VAL A 55 -0.71 2.40 -8.01
C VAL A 55 -1.90 2.22 -7.07
N PRO A 56 -2.76 1.21 -7.30
CA PRO A 56 -3.85 0.93 -6.38
C PRO A 56 -3.33 0.50 -5.01
N SER A 57 -4.16 0.64 -3.98
CA SER A 57 -3.80 0.18 -2.62
C SER A 57 -3.52 -1.33 -2.55
N VAL A 58 -4.03 -2.09 -3.52
CA VAL A 58 -3.85 -3.53 -3.74
C VAL A 58 -3.96 -3.84 -5.23
N PHE A 59 -3.17 -4.81 -5.71
CA PHE A 59 -3.28 -5.32 -7.08
C PHE A 59 -4.27 -6.48 -7.16
N THR A 60 -5.17 -6.46 -8.14
CA THR A 60 -5.93 -7.65 -8.56
C THR A 60 -5.23 -8.27 -9.78
N LEU A 61 -5.41 -9.57 -10.02
CA LEU A 61 -4.80 -10.21 -11.19
C LEU A 61 -5.33 -9.60 -12.49
N GLU A 62 -6.64 -9.38 -12.56
CA GLU A 62 -7.34 -8.85 -13.74
C GLU A 62 -6.92 -7.40 -14.03
N SER A 63 -6.77 -6.59 -12.98
CA SER A 63 -6.29 -5.22 -13.14
C SER A 63 -4.87 -5.23 -13.65
N VAL A 64 -3.98 -6.03 -13.07
CA VAL A 64 -2.59 -6.11 -13.54
C VAL A 64 -2.50 -6.62 -14.97
N GLU A 65 -3.23 -7.67 -15.34
CA GLU A 65 -3.25 -8.21 -16.71
C GLU A 65 -3.70 -7.18 -17.75
N THR A 66 -4.59 -6.26 -17.37
CA THR A 66 -5.03 -5.14 -18.22
C THR A 66 -3.88 -4.17 -18.54
N TRP A 67 -2.93 -4.00 -17.62
CA TRP A 67 -1.80 -3.07 -17.79
C TRP A 67 -0.52 -3.78 -18.28
N ILE A 68 -0.33 -5.03 -17.87
CA ILE A 68 0.92 -5.79 -17.94
C ILE A 68 0.54 -7.23 -18.31
N PRO A 69 0.70 -7.64 -19.57
CA PRO A 69 0.44 -9.01 -19.96
C PRO A 69 1.29 -9.98 -19.14
N PHE A 70 0.74 -11.12 -18.71
CA PHE A 70 1.54 -12.07 -17.94
C PHE A 70 2.62 -12.76 -18.77
N PHE A 71 2.28 -13.08 -20.02
CA PHE A 71 3.14 -13.80 -20.95
C PHE A 71 3.23 -13.06 -22.28
N GLY A 72 4.31 -13.31 -23.02
CA GLY A 72 4.50 -12.73 -24.35
C GLY A 72 5.97 -12.55 -24.72
N THR A 73 6.20 -12.10 -25.95
CA THR A 73 7.55 -11.90 -26.50
C THR A 73 8.11 -10.50 -26.24
N GLU A 74 7.27 -9.57 -25.82
CA GLU A 74 7.67 -8.20 -25.47
C GLU A 74 8.25 -8.12 -24.07
N PHE A 75 9.12 -7.13 -23.82
CA PHE A 75 9.77 -6.98 -22.50
C PHE A 75 8.80 -6.53 -21.40
N ASN A 76 7.63 -6.00 -21.75
CA ASN A 76 6.65 -5.48 -20.80
C ASN A 76 5.73 -6.55 -20.20
N THR A 77 6.15 -7.81 -20.20
CA THR A 77 5.39 -8.92 -19.62
C THR A 77 5.80 -9.18 -18.18
N MET A 78 4.89 -9.74 -17.38
CA MET A 78 5.20 -10.11 -15.99
C MET A 78 6.36 -11.12 -15.92
N GLU A 79 6.35 -12.13 -16.79
CA GLU A 79 7.42 -13.13 -16.89
C GLU A 79 8.79 -12.50 -17.11
N ASN A 80 8.91 -11.66 -18.13
CA ASN A 80 10.19 -11.02 -18.48
C ASN A 80 10.65 -10.06 -17.38
N ILE A 81 9.72 -9.36 -16.74
CA ILE A 81 10.03 -8.40 -15.68
C ILE A 81 10.42 -9.09 -14.38
N MET A 82 9.82 -10.23 -14.04
CA MET A 82 10.24 -11.04 -12.89
C MET A 82 11.59 -11.70 -13.13
N ALA A 83 11.82 -12.27 -14.32
CA ALA A 83 13.12 -12.80 -14.71
C ALA A 83 14.19 -11.70 -14.65
N TYR A 84 13.83 -10.50 -15.07
CA TYR A 84 14.69 -9.33 -14.98
C TYR A 84 14.95 -8.88 -13.54
N ALA A 85 13.94 -8.89 -12.68
CA ALA A 85 14.04 -8.53 -11.26
C ALA A 85 15.09 -9.38 -10.51
N GLN A 86 15.33 -10.60 -11.00
CA GLN A 86 16.30 -11.54 -10.46
C GLN A 86 17.71 -11.40 -11.09
N SER A 87 17.86 -10.53 -12.11
CA SER A 87 19.13 -10.34 -12.82
C SER A 87 20.08 -9.42 -12.07
N SER A 88 21.38 -9.57 -12.34
CA SER A 88 22.45 -8.71 -11.79
C SER A 88 22.36 -7.25 -12.22
N ASN A 89 21.53 -6.93 -13.22
CA ASN A 89 21.41 -5.57 -13.76
C ASN A 89 20.75 -4.59 -12.78
N LEU A 90 20.07 -5.09 -11.75
CA LEU A 90 19.44 -4.27 -10.71
C LEU A 90 20.32 -4.09 -9.47
N LEU A 91 21.55 -4.62 -9.46
CA LEU A 91 22.47 -4.53 -8.32
C LEU A 91 22.78 -3.08 -7.90
N GLU A 92 22.91 -2.17 -8.87
CA GLU A 92 23.14 -0.75 -8.58
C GLU A 92 21.96 -0.11 -7.84
N MET A 93 20.73 -0.41 -8.28
CA MET A 93 19.51 0.07 -7.65
C MET A 93 19.30 -0.54 -6.26
N VAL A 94 19.54 -1.86 -6.14
CA VAL A 94 19.46 -2.64 -4.90
C VAL A 94 20.40 -2.10 -3.81
N GLY A 95 21.61 -1.71 -4.19
CA GLY A 95 22.62 -1.17 -3.28
C GLY A 95 22.38 0.29 -2.88
N HIS A 96 21.42 0.98 -3.51
CA HIS A 96 21.22 2.40 -3.29
C HIS A 96 20.64 2.68 -1.88
N PRO A 97 21.14 3.70 -1.15
CA PRO A 97 20.69 3.99 0.22
C PRO A 97 19.18 4.23 0.35
N CYS A 98 18.55 4.80 -0.68
CA CYS A 98 17.11 5.04 -0.70
C CYS A 98 16.26 3.75 -0.63
N MET A 99 16.83 2.57 -0.86
CA MET A 99 16.17 1.27 -0.71
C MET A 99 16.10 0.78 0.75
N ASN A 100 16.59 1.56 1.72
CA ASN A 100 16.66 1.16 3.13
C ASN A 100 15.63 1.87 4.03
N GLU A 101 14.88 2.82 3.48
CA GLU A 101 14.03 3.72 4.27
C GLU A 101 12.57 3.63 3.84
N CYS A 102 11.67 3.64 4.82
CA CYS A 102 10.22 3.60 4.56
C CYS A 102 9.66 4.92 4.04
N SER A 103 10.24 6.03 4.47
CA SER A 103 9.87 7.37 4.03
C SER A 103 10.94 7.87 3.07
N ALA A 104 10.78 7.55 1.79
CA ALA A 104 11.69 8.07 0.79
C ALA A 104 11.38 9.56 0.58
N THR A 105 12.35 10.43 0.83
CA THR A 105 12.25 11.85 0.41
C THR A 105 11.88 11.95 -1.07
N GLU A 106 11.29 13.06 -1.52
CA GLU A 106 11.01 13.28 -2.95
C GLU A 106 12.25 12.99 -3.81
N ARG A 107 13.43 13.45 -3.38
CA ARG A 107 14.70 13.17 -4.03
C ARG A 107 14.99 11.67 -4.13
N CYS A 108 14.79 10.91 -3.05
CA CYS A 108 14.96 9.46 -3.07
C CYS A 108 13.97 8.76 -4.02
N ARG A 109 12.70 9.18 -4.05
CA ARG A 109 11.72 8.62 -4.99
C ARG A 109 12.11 8.89 -6.43
N GLN A 110 12.47 10.12 -6.76
CA GLN A 110 12.90 10.49 -8.11
C GLN A 110 14.15 9.71 -8.53
N GLU A 111 15.11 9.55 -7.63
CA GLU A 111 16.35 8.80 -7.92
C GLU A 111 16.09 7.30 -8.14
N LEU A 112 15.28 6.66 -7.29
CA LEU A 112 14.90 5.26 -7.50
C LEU A 112 14.11 5.06 -8.81
N ARG A 113 13.22 6.00 -9.16
CA ARG A 113 12.50 5.99 -10.44
C ARG A 113 13.45 6.13 -11.62
N ARG A 114 14.42 7.04 -11.53
CA ARG A 114 15.45 7.25 -12.55
C ARG A 114 16.28 5.99 -12.75
N LEU A 115 16.79 5.41 -11.67
CA LEU A 115 17.55 4.17 -11.71
C LEU A 115 16.73 3.05 -12.35
N TRP A 116 15.49 2.85 -11.90
CA TRP A 116 14.62 1.81 -12.45
C TRP A 116 14.35 1.98 -13.95
N ILE A 117 13.95 3.18 -14.38
CA ILE A 117 13.57 3.41 -15.78
C ILE A 117 14.76 3.40 -16.75
N ASP A 118 15.93 3.85 -16.31
CA ASP A 118 17.17 3.78 -17.09
C ASP A 118 17.59 2.30 -17.29
N THR A 119 17.46 1.52 -16.22
CA THR A 119 17.78 0.09 -16.16
C THR A 119 16.80 -0.71 -17.04
N LEU A 120 15.51 -0.38 -16.98
CA LEU A 120 14.47 -0.91 -17.87
C LEU A 120 14.74 -0.58 -19.34
N PHE A 121 15.09 0.67 -19.66
CA PHE A 121 15.39 1.10 -21.03
C PHE A 121 16.56 0.33 -21.64
N MET A 122 17.66 0.17 -20.89
CA MET A 122 18.81 -0.61 -21.36
C MET A 122 18.47 -2.06 -21.67
N SER A 123 17.55 -2.64 -20.92
CA SER A 123 17.19 -4.06 -21.00
C SER A 123 16.13 -4.35 -22.07
N SER A 124 15.33 -3.33 -22.40
CA SER A 124 14.32 -3.38 -23.44
C SER A 124 14.77 -2.83 -24.79
N LYS A 125 16.04 -2.42 -24.92
CA LYS A 125 16.56 -1.74 -26.13
C LYS A 125 16.27 -2.46 -27.46
N ASP A 126 16.15 -3.79 -27.42
CA ASP A 126 15.91 -4.63 -28.59
C ASP A 126 14.40 -4.81 -28.90
N SER A 127 13.51 -4.34 -28.02
CA SER A 127 12.06 -4.17 -28.26
C SER A 127 11.78 -2.72 -28.66
N SER A 128 11.65 -2.47 -29.97
CA SER A 128 11.61 -1.10 -30.52
C SER A 128 10.46 -0.25 -29.97
N ASP A 129 9.28 -0.87 -29.81
CA ASP A 129 8.07 -0.14 -29.42
C ASP A 129 8.05 0.14 -27.92
N PHE A 130 8.45 -0.84 -27.10
CA PHE A 130 8.51 -0.66 -25.66
C PHE A 130 9.65 0.29 -25.25
N ALA A 131 10.83 0.20 -25.86
CA ALA A 131 11.92 1.14 -25.61
C ALA A 131 11.51 2.59 -25.94
N SER A 132 10.77 2.79 -27.04
CA SER A 132 10.22 4.10 -27.42
C SER A 132 9.22 4.62 -26.39
N ASP A 133 8.32 3.75 -25.91
CA ASP A 133 7.35 4.06 -24.85
C ASP A 133 8.04 4.50 -23.56
N VAL A 134 9.04 3.72 -23.10
CA VAL A 134 9.84 4.00 -21.91
C VAL A 134 10.51 5.37 -22.03
N GLN A 135 11.16 5.65 -23.18
CA GLN A 135 11.82 6.93 -23.41
C GLN A 135 10.83 8.11 -23.37
N ARG A 136 9.65 7.93 -23.96
CA ARG A 136 8.60 8.96 -24.03
C ARG A 136 8.05 9.33 -22.65
N VAL A 137 7.85 8.36 -21.76
CA VAL A 137 7.25 8.60 -20.43
C VAL A 137 8.30 8.91 -19.36
N ARG A 138 9.60 8.74 -19.66
CA ARG A 138 10.70 8.84 -18.69
C ARG A 138 10.65 10.08 -17.81
N SER A 139 10.59 11.27 -18.41
CA SER A 139 10.59 12.52 -17.66
C SER A 139 9.37 12.64 -16.75
N SER A 140 8.18 12.33 -17.28
CA SER A 140 6.93 12.38 -16.52
C SER A 140 6.88 11.36 -15.39
N TYR A 141 7.51 10.20 -15.56
CA TYR A 141 7.62 9.16 -14.53
C TYR A 141 8.58 9.58 -13.41
N VAL A 142 9.80 9.99 -13.76
CA VAL A 142 10.82 10.39 -12.77
C VAL A 142 10.35 11.57 -11.95
N HIS A 143 9.80 12.61 -12.59
CA HIS A 143 9.40 13.85 -11.93
C HIS A 143 7.90 13.92 -11.60
N TYR A 144 7.21 12.78 -11.56
CA TYR A 144 5.80 12.75 -11.22
C TYR A 144 5.57 13.29 -9.80
N GLN A 145 4.60 14.20 -9.66
CA GLN A 145 4.22 14.76 -8.36
C GLN A 145 2.79 14.42 -7.96
N SER A 146 1.82 14.61 -8.86
CA SER A 146 0.42 14.29 -8.61
C SER A 146 -0.42 14.36 -9.89
N VAL A 147 -1.60 13.74 -9.86
CA VAL A 147 -2.56 13.77 -10.98
C VAL A 147 -2.97 15.21 -11.34
N LYS A 148 -3.00 16.12 -10.35
CA LYS A 148 -3.35 17.52 -10.55
C LYS A 148 -2.31 18.29 -11.38
N LYS A 149 -1.03 17.95 -11.22
CA LYS A 149 0.10 18.61 -11.92
C LYS A 149 0.49 17.89 -13.20
N THR A 150 0.40 16.57 -13.20
CA THR A 150 0.80 15.71 -14.31
C THR A 150 -0.32 14.70 -14.55
N PRO A 151 -1.20 14.96 -15.54
CA PRO A 151 -2.26 14.02 -15.88
C PRO A 151 -1.67 12.65 -16.26
N ALA A 152 -2.21 11.60 -15.65
CA ALA A 152 -1.70 10.24 -15.85
C ALA A 152 -2.31 9.61 -17.09
N ASN A 153 -1.50 9.44 -18.14
CA ASN A 153 -1.87 8.62 -19.29
C ASN A 153 -1.67 7.12 -19.00
N PHE A 154 -2.15 6.27 -19.93
CA PHE A 154 -2.09 4.82 -19.77
C PHE A 154 -0.66 4.30 -19.54
N LYS A 155 0.30 4.75 -20.36
CA LYS A 155 1.71 4.32 -20.30
C LYS A 155 2.42 4.77 -19.03
N LEU A 156 2.09 5.95 -18.51
CA LEU A 156 2.62 6.42 -17.25
C LEU A 156 2.15 5.51 -16.10
N ARG A 157 0.86 5.13 -16.08
CA ARG A 157 0.32 4.18 -15.09
C ARG A 157 0.96 2.80 -15.22
N GLU A 158 1.12 2.30 -16.44
CA GLU A 158 1.85 1.05 -16.72
C GLU A 158 3.24 1.07 -16.07
N MET A 159 4.03 2.14 -16.23
CA MET A 159 5.34 2.27 -15.59
C MET A 159 5.28 2.29 -14.06
N PHE A 160 4.28 2.95 -13.47
CA PHE A 160 4.09 2.94 -12.01
C PHE A 160 3.76 1.54 -11.49
N HIS A 161 2.89 0.81 -12.18
CA HIS A 161 2.55 -0.56 -11.83
C HIS A 161 3.78 -1.47 -11.96
N LEU A 162 4.47 -1.42 -13.11
CA LEU A 162 5.65 -2.23 -13.37
C LEU A 162 6.75 -2.00 -12.34
N SER A 163 7.09 -0.73 -12.08
CA SER A 163 8.11 -0.40 -11.11
C SER A 163 7.75 -0.81 -9.69
N CYS A 164 6.50 -0.62 -9.28
CA CYS A 164 6.06 -1.06 -7.96
C CYS A 164 6.18 -2.58 -7.80
N ILE A 165 5.62 -3.35 -8.74
CA ILE A 165 5.66 -4.82 -8.69
C ILE A 165 7.12 -5.31 -8.69
N THR A 166 7.97 -4.74 -9.56
CA THR A 166 9.40 -5.08 -9.63
C THR A 166 10.11 -4.80 -8.30
N MET A 167 9.93 -3.60 -7.74
CA MET A 167 10.57 -3.19 -6.49
C MET A 167 10.10 -4.04 -5.31
N CYS A 168 8.81 -4.34 -5.23
CA CYS A 168 8.25 -5.19 -4.21
C CYS A 168 8.78 -6.62 -4.28
N HIS A 169 8.89 -7.18 -5.49
CA HIS A 169 9.52 -8.49 -5.70
C HIS A 169 10.97 -8.50 -5.22
N ILE A 170 11.76 -7.50 -5.61
CA ILE A 170 13.17 -7.37 -5.18
C ILE A 170 13.27 -7.27 -3.65
N MET A 171 12.49 -6.39 -3.03
CA MET A 171 12.57 -6.19 -1.58
C MET A 171 12.17 -7.44 -0.80
N HIS A 172 11.13 -8.16 -1.24
CA HIS A 172 10.64 -9.33 -0.55
C HIS A 172 11.52 -10.57 -0.81
N HIS A 173 11.78 -10.90 -2.07
CA HIS A 173 12.41 -12.17 -2.45
C HIS A 173 13.92 -12.10 -2.64
N VAL A 174 14.45 -10.96 -3.11
CA VAL A 174 15.90 -10.83 -3.41
C VAL A 174 16.67 -10.29 -2.20
N LEU A 175 16.13 -9.26 -1.54
CA LEU A 175 16.81 -8.58 -0.43
C LEU A 175 16.36 -9.02 0.96
N ASN A 176 15.22 -9.72 1.05
CA ASN A 176 14.61 -10.12 2.30
C ASN A 176 14.47 -8.96 3.30
N LYS A 177 14.06 -7.77 2.82
CA LYS A 177 13.88 -6.55 3.63
C LYS A 177 12.42 -6.37 4.02
N GLU A 178 11.89 -7.29 4.83
CA GLU A 178 10.47 -7.30 5.22
C GLU A 178 9.97 -5.95 5.76
N LYS A 179 10.77 -5.28 6.60
CA LYS A 179 10.39 -3.97 7.15
C LYS A 179 10.16 -2.91 6.08
N VAL A 180 11.04 -2.87 5.07
CA VAL A 180 10.95 -1.89 3.97
C VAL A 180 9.84 -2.30 3.00
N TYR A 181 9.73 -3.59 2.70
CA TYR A 181 8.65 -4.16 1.92
C TYR A 181 7.26 -3.78 2.48
N ASN A 182 7.02 -4.04 3.76
CA ASN A 182 5.73 -3.77 4.43
C ASN A 182 5.34 -2.29 4.47
N CYS A 183 6.30 -1.37 4.28
CA CYS A 183 6.00 0.06 4.24
C CYS A 183 5.92 0.62 2.84
N MET A 184 6.67 0.08 1.88
CA MET A 184 6.72 0.60 0.52
C MET A 184 5.71 -0.05 -0.43
N CYS A 185 5.28 -1.28 -0.14
CA CYS A 185 4.45 -2.08 -1.03
C CYS A 185 2.96 -2.07 -0.66
N PRO A 186 2.06 -2.25 -1.64
CA PRO A 186 0.66 -2.56 -1.39
C PRO A 186 0.53 -3.72 -0.41
N ASN A 187 -0.41 -3.62 0.52
CA ASN A 187 -0.63 -4.64 1.54
C ASN A 187 -2.08 -5.16 1.46
N PRO A 188 -2.31 -6.40 1.00
CA PRO A 188 -3.63 -7.00 0.92
C PRO A 188 -4.37 -7.09 2.26
N CYS A 189 -3.65 -7.11 3.38
CA CYS A 189 -4.25 -7.10 4.71
C CYS A 189 -5.06 -5.84 5.01
N ASN A 190 -4.83 -4.74 4.28
CA ASN A 190 -5.56 -3.49 4.46
C ASN A 190 -6.94 -3.47 3.78
N THR A 191 -7.20 -4.39 2.85
CA THR A 191 -8.45 -4.40 2.05
C THR A 191 -9.25 -5.70 2.19
N GLN A 192 -8.60 -6.80 2.55
CA GLN A 192 -9.28 -8.08 2.79
C GLN A 192 -10.27 -7.98 3.96
N GLN A 193 -11.29 -8.84 3.94
CA GLN A 193 -12.36 -8.89 4.94
C GLN A 193 -12.45 -10.23 5.69
N ALA A 194 -11.55 -11.17 5.40
CA ALA A 194 -11.56 -12.51 5.99
C ALA A 194 -11.14 -12.50 7.48
N CYS A 195 -10.27 -11.58 7.89
CA CYS A 195 -9.86 -11.44 9.29
C CYS A 195 -9.54 -9.99 9.69
N SER A 196 -9.38 -9.76 11.00
CA SER A 196 -8.90 -8.48 11.50
C SER A 196 -7.45 -8.20 11.04
N PRO A 197 -7.06 -6.92 10.88
CA PRO A 197 -5.69 -6.58 10.45
C PRO A 197 -4.59 -7.17 11.34
N GLN A 198 -4.85 -7.35 12.64
CA GLN A 198 -3.90 -7.92 13.60
C GLN A 198 -3.66 -9.42 13.37
N ASN A 199 -4.62 -10.11 12.78
CA ASN A 199 -4.55 -11.54 12.49
C ASN A 199 -4.15 -11.82 11.04
N CYS A 200 -3.94 -10.79 10.23
CA CYS A 200 -3.58 -10.92 8.83
C CYS A 200 -2.06 -10.86 8.64
N THR A 201 -1.53 -11.81 7.89
CA THR A 201 -0.13 -11.84 7.45
C THR A 201 -0.07 -11.56 5.96
N GLN A 202 0.71 -10.55 5.59
CA GLN A 202 0.99 -10.22 4.20
C GLN A 202 1.91 -11.28 3.59
N LEU A 203 1.46 -11.96 2.54
CA LEU A 203 2.28 -12.93 1.79
C LEU A 203 2.78 -12.37 0.46
N GLY A 204 2.22 -11.23 0.01
CA GLY A 204 2.53 -10.63 -1.27
C GLY A 204 1.84 -9.27 -1.45
N ILE A 205 1.69 -8.83 -2.70
CA ILE A 205 1.12 -7.51 -3.06
C ILE A 205 -0.22 -7.61 -3.77
N PHE A 206 -0.61 -8.81 -4.20
CA PHE A 206 -1.90 -9.07 -4.80
C PHE A 206 -2.96 -9.32 -3.74
N GLU A 207 -4.22 -9.05 -4.07
CA GLU A 207 -5.36 -9.11 -3.14
C GLU A 207 -5.53 -10.46 -2.44
N HIS A 208 -5.11 -11.52 -3.09
CA HIS A 208 -5.22 -12.90 -2.64
C HIS A 208 -3.94 -13.39 -1.93
N GLN A 209 -2.90 -12.55 -1.83
CA GLN A 209 -1.63 -12.93 -1.22
C GLN A 209 -1.57 -12.50 0.24
N PHE A 210 -2.47 -13.07 1.03
CA PHE A 210 -2.50 -12.92 2.48
C PHE A 210 -2.94 -14.22 3.15
N SER A 211 -2.64 -14.35 4.43
CA SER A 211 -3.19 -15.42 5.27
C SER A 211 -3.72 -14.85 6.57
N CYS A 212 -4.67 -15.57 7.18
CA CYS A 212 -5.21 -15.22 8.48
C CYS A 212 -4.82 -16.25 9.54
N SER A 213 -4.47 -15.77 10.73
CA SER A 213 -4.31 -16.61 11.90
C SER A 213 -5.67 -17.18 12.31
N CYS A 214 -5.79 -18.50 12.34
CA CYS A 214 -7.00 -19.20 12.72
C CYS A 214 -6.94 -19.64 14.19
N GLY A 215 -8.11 -19.75 14.83
CA GLY A 215 -8.22 -20.29 16.18
C GLY A 215 -7.94 -21.79 16.25
N ASP A 216 -8.03 -22.34 17.46
CA ASP A 216 -7.83 -23.77 17.68
C ASP A 216 -8.78 -24.60 16.80
N ASP A 217 -8.25 -25.70 16.25
CA ASP A 217 -8.93 -26.63 15.33
C ASP A 217 -9.38 -26.10 13.97
N MET A 218 -8.99 -24.88 13.64
CA MET A 218 -9.15 -24.28 12.32
C MET A 218 -7.80 -24.13 11.63
N VAL A 219 -7.79 -24.10 10.30
CA VAL A 219 -6.60 -23.85 9.48
C VAL A 219 -6.98 -22.94 8.33
N TRP A 220 -6.06 -22.04 7.97
CA TRP A 220 -6.22 -21.18 6.81
C TRP A 220 -6.10 -22.02 5.54
N ASP A 221 -7.10 -21.90 4.66
CA ASP A 221 -7.11 -22.59 3.37
C ASP A 221 -7.02 -21.54 2.26
N ASP A 222 -5.88 -21.55 1.55
CA ASP A 222 -5.55 -20.58 0.50
C ASP A 222 -6.42 -20.70 -0.75
N GLU A 223 -7.16 -21.80 -0.92
CA GLU A 223 -8.04 -21.98 -2.09
C GLU A 223 -9.42 -21.34 -1.88
N VAL A 224 -9.89 -21.29 -0.63
CA VAL A 224 -11.17 -20.67 -0.26
C VAL A 224 -11.01 -19.35 0.49
N TYR A 225 -9.77 -18.91 0.74
CA TYR A 225 -9.41 -17.70 1.47
C TYR A 225 -10.16 -17.56 2.81
N ASN A 226 -10.20 -18.65 3.57
CA ASN A 226 -10.93 -18.70 4.83
C ASN A 226 -10.33 -19.70 5.83
N CYS A 227 -10.60 -19.51 7.11
CA CYS A 227 -10.35 -20.50 8.14
C CYS A 227 -11.41 -21.60 8.06
N ILE A 228 -10.98 -22.85 7.88
CA ILE A 228 -11.85 -24.02 7.83
C ILE A 228 -11.45 -25.05 8.89
N PRO A 229 -12.36 -25.96 9.31
CA PRO A 229 -12.00 -27.03 10.24
C PRO A 229 -10.87 -27.89 9.69
N LYS A 230 -9.91 -28.27 10.55
CA LYS A 230 -8.78 -29.14 10.17
C LYS A 230 -9.23 -30.43 9.49
N SER A 231 -10.34 -31.03 9.93
CA SER A 231 -10.93 -32.22 9.32
C SER A 231 -11.35 -32.00 7.87
N LEU A 232 -11.96 -30.86 7.55
CA LEU A 232 -12.35 -30.49 6.19
C LEU A 232 -11.14 -30.21 5.32
N HIS A 233 -10.13 -29.51 5.85
CA HIS A 233 -8.89 -29.24 5.14
C HIS A 233 -8.16 -30.53 4.75
N LEU A 234 -8.07 -31.50 5.66
CA LEU A 234 -7.48 -32.81 5.39
C LEU A 234 -8.22 -33.56 4.28
N LEU A 235 -9.55 -33.53 4.27
CA LEU A 235 -10.36 -34.14 3.20
C LEU A 235 -10.07 -33.47 1.86
N ARG A 236 -9.98 -32.13 1.81
CA ARG A 236 -9.68 -31.37 0.58
C ARG A 236 -8.29 -31.65 0.02
N LYS A 237 -7.29 -31.82 0.89
CA LYS A 237 -5.89 -32.09 0.50
C LYS A 237 -5.61 -33.58 0.26
N SER A 238 -6.55 -34.47 0.61
CA SER A 238 -6.38 -35.91 0.40
C SER A 238 -6.45 -36.26 -1.10
N PRO A 239 -5.57 -37.15 -1.61
CA PRO A 239 -5.61 -37.58 -3.00
C PRO A 239 -6.95 -38.25 -3.33
N PRO A 240 -7.42 -38.16 -4.59
CA PRO A 240 -8.77 -38.57 -5.01
C PRO A 240 -9.10 -40.06 -4.77
N GLU A 241 -8.11 -40.89 -4.42
CA GLU A 241 -8.31 -42.31 -4.13
C GLU A 241 -9.01 -42.59 -2.80
N VAL A 242 -9.09 -41.62 -1.87
CA VAL A 242 -9.70 -41.84 -0.53
C VAL A 242 -11.20 -41.50 -0.51
N SER A 243 -11.72 -40.79 -1.51
CA SER A 243 -13.11 -40.32 -1.55
C SER A 243 -14.14 -41.41 -1.90
N LEU A 244 -13.69 -42.54 -2.48
CA LEU A 244 -14.57 -43.65 -2.87
C LEU A 244 -14.90 -44.62 -1.72
N LEU A 245 -14.15 -44.60 -0.62
CA LEU A 245 -14.38 -45.50 0.53
C LEU A 245 -15.44 -44.99 1.50
N TYR A 246 -15.86 -43.72 1.41
CA TYR A 246 -16.88 -43.14 2.30
C TYR A 246 -18.27 -42.98 1.67
N PHE A 247 -18.45 -43.30 0.39
CA PHE A 247 -19.75 -43.31 -0.29
C PHE A 247 -20.37 -44.71 -0.44
N CYS A 248 -19.79 -45.72 0.21
CA CYS A 248 -20.35 -47.07 0.30
C CYS A 248 -20.53 -47.51 1.76
N LEU A 249 -21.34 -46.79 2.54
CA LEU A 249 -21.97 -47.27 3.77
C LEU A 249 -23.40 -46.73 3.86
#